data_AF-A0A8S0G250-F1
#
_entry.id   AF-A0A8S0G250-F1
#
_cell.length_a   1.000
_cell.length_b   1.000
_cell.length_c   1.000
_cell.angle_alpha   90.00
_cell.angle_beta   90.00
_cell.angle_gamma   90.00
#
_symmetry.space_group_name_H-M   'P 1'
#
loop_
_entity.id
_entity.type
_entity.pdbx_description
1 polymer ?
#
loop_
_entity_poly.entity_id
_entity_poly.type
_entity_poly.pdbx_seq_one_letter_code
_entity_poly.pdbx_strand_id
1 'polypeptide(L)'
;MNIVAQRYGASVRQDVLGDLMSRNFIDAIIKEKINPAGAPTYVPGEYKLGEDFTYSVEFEVYPEVELQGLEAIEVEKPIVEVTDADVDGMLDTLRKQQATWKEKDGAVEAEDRVTIDFTGSVDGEEFEGGESV
;
A
#
# COMPACT_ATOMS: atom_id res chain seq x y z
N MET A 1 14.61 -17.81 45.74
CA MET A 1 14.39 -16.79 44.67
C MET A 1 15.03 -15.42 44.95
N ASN A 2 15.50 -15.11 46.18
CA ASN A 2 16.01 -13.76 46.53
C ASN A 2 17.39 -13.38 45.93
N ILE A 3 18.28 -14.35 45.66
CA ILE A 3 19.64 -14.05 45.17
C ILE A 3 19.64 -13.62 43.70
N VAL A 4 18.73 -14.17 42.88
CA VAL A 4 18.59 -13.84 41.46
C VAL A 4 17.96 -12.45 41.30
N ALA A 5 16.97 -12.13 42.13
CA ALA A 5 16.36 -10.79 42.18
C ALA A 5 17.35 -9.71 42.67
N GLN A 6 18.28 -10.03 43.57
CA GLN A 6 19.31 -9.06 43.99
C GLN A 6 20.39 -8.82 42.92
N ARG A 7 20.74 -9.82 42.10
CA ARG A 7 21.77 -9.66 41.05
C ARG A 7 21.23 -9.06 39.74
N TYR A 8 19.98 -9.37 39.38
CA TYR A 8 19.39 -8.93 38.10
C TYR A 8 18.19 -7.98 38.26
N GLY A 9 17.76 -7.70 39.49
CA GLY A 9 16.54 -6.94 39.75
C GLY A 9 16.60 -5.47 39.34
N ALA A 10 17.77 -4.89 39.08
CA ALA A 10 17.85 -3.55 38.50
C ALA A 10 17.46 -3.57 37.00
N SER A 11 18.03 -4.50 36.22
CA SER A 11 17.74 -4.67 34.80
C SER A 11 16.32 -5.20 34.56
N VAL A 12 15.92 -6.26 35.28
CA VAL A 12 14.58 -6.85 35.17
C VAL A 12 13.48 -5.89 35.60
N ARG A 13 13.76 -4.95 36.50
CA ARG A 13 12.72 -4.03 36.99
C ARG A 13 12.26 -3.07 35.90
N GLN A 14 13.16 -2.58 35.06
CA GLN A 14 12.77 -1.73 33.94
C GLN A 14 11.92 -2.51 32.92
N ASP A 15 12.30 -3.76 32.65
CA ASP A 15 11.53 -4.65 31.77
C ASP A 15 10.14 -4.96 32.35
N VAL A 16 10.06 -5.23 33.66
CA VAL A 16 8.79 -5.49 34.35
C VAL A 16 7.91 -4.25 34.39
N LEU A 17 8.48 -3.05 34.57
CA LEU A 17 7.72 -1.80 34.49
C LEU A 17 7.16 -1.60 33.08
N GLY A 18 7.95 -1.85 32.04
CA GLY A 18 7.49 -1.81 30.64
C GLY A 18 6.36 -2.79 30.34
N ASP A 19 6.50 -4.03 30.79
CA ASP A 19 5.49 -5.08 30.66
C ASP A 19 4.20 -4.72 31.42
N LEU A 20 4.31 -4.21 32.64
CA LEU A 20 3.17 -3.75 33.42
C LEU A 20 2.46 -2.54 32.78
N MET A 21 3.20 -1.57 32.26
CA MET A 21 2.60 -0.43 31.53
C MET A 21 1.84 -0.90 30.29
N SER A 22 2.42 -1.83 29.54
CA SER A 22 1.82 -2.36 28.30
C SER A 22 0.53 -3.13 28.59
N ARG A 23 0.54 -4.00 29.61
CA ARG A 23 -0.64 -4.79 30.02
C ARG A 23 -1.75 -3.92 30.58
N ASN A 24 -1.43 -3.03 31.52
CA ASN A 24 -2.43 -2.14 32.12
C ASN A 24 -3.04 -1.18 31.09
N PHE A 25 -2.26 -0.75 30.09
CA PHE A 25 -2.79 0.03 28.98
C PHE A 25 -3.82 -0.76 28.16
N ILE A 26 -3.51 -2.01 27.78
CA ILE A 26 -4.43 -2.89 27.04
C ILE A 26 -5.71 -3.12 27.85
N ASP A 27 -5.59 -3.39 29.15
CA ASP A 27 -6.75 -3.59 30.03
C ASP A 27 -7.62 -2.32 30.13
N ALA A 28 -6.99 -1.14 30.19
CA ALA A 28 -7.69 0.15 30.24
C ALA A 28 -8.45 0.46 28.94
N ILE A 29 -7.82 0.30 27.77
CA ILE A 29 -8.49 0.56 26.48
C ILE A 29 -9.65 -0.42 26.22
N ILE A 30 -9.53 -1.68 26.65
CA ILE A 30 -10.61 -2.66 26.54
C ILE A 30 -11.78 -2.27 27.44
N LYS A 31 -11.51 -1.88 28.69
CA LYS A 31 -12.54 -1.49 29.66
C LYS A 31 -13.30 -0.24 29.22
N GLU A 32 -12.58 0.76 28.73
CA GLU A 32 -13.16 2.03 28.27
C GLU A 32 -13.64 1.99 26.81
N LYS A 33 -13.50 0.84 26.13
CA LYS A 33 -13.85 0.63 24.71
C LYS A 33 -13.21 1.64 23.78
N ILE A 34 -11.98 2.02 24.09
CA ILE A 34 -11.21 2.97 23.31
C ILE A 34 -10.49 2.21 22.20
N ASN A 35 -10.60 2.71 20.96
CA ASN A 35 -9.88 2.15 19.82
C ASN A 35 -8.74 3.11 19.41
N PRO A 36 -7.48 2.82 19.77
CA PRO A 36 -6.35 3.63 19.36
C PRO A 36 -6.16 3.60 17.84
N ALA A 37 -5.96 4.76 17.23
CA ALA A 37 -5.70 4.90 15.80
C ALA A 37 -4.25 4.55 15.40
N GLY A 38 -3.35 4.40 16.38
CA GLY A 38 -1.94 4.09 16.16
C GLY A 38 -1.26 3.51 17.39
N ALA A 39 0.05 3.30 17.28
CA ALA A 39 0.86 2.86 18.41
C ALA A 39 0.90 3.95 19.50
N PRO A 40 0.61 3.61 20.76
CA PRO A 40 0.63 4.57 21.86
C PRO A 40 2.06 5.00 22.23
N THR A 41 2.21 6.22 22.74
CA THR A 41 3.45 6.73 23.32
C THR A 41 3.37 6.67 24.85
N TYR A 42 4.33 6.00 25.48
CA TYR A 42 4.40 5.85 26.92
C TYR A 42 5.31 6.93 27.53
N VAL A 43 4.77 7.70 28.47
CA VAL A 43 5.50 8.72 29.23
C VAL A 43 5.62 8.24 30.68
N PRO A 44 6.76 7.63 31.06
CA PRO A 44 6.96 7.16 32.43
C PRO A 44 7.12 8.34 33.39
N GLY A 45 6.44 8.29 34.54
CA GLY A 45 6.64 9.24 35.64
C GLY A 45 7.84 8.90 36.52
N GLU A 46 7.96 9.56 37.67
CA GLU A 46 8.99 9.23 38.66
C GLU A 46 8.76 7.85 39.28
N TYR A 47 9.78 6.99 39.23
CA TYR A 47 9.78 5.71 39.92
C TYR A 47 10.59 5.79 41.21
N LYS A 48 9.94 5.51 42.35
CA LYS A 48 10.59 5.37 43.66
C LYS A 48 10.38 3.96 44.19
N LEU A 49 11.45 3.37 44.74
CA LEU A 49 11.43 1.98 45.18
C LEU A 49 10.48 1.80 46.37
N GLY A 50 9.42 1.03 46.18
CA GLY A 50 8.43 0.74 47.22
C GLY A 50 7.28 1.76 47.30
N GLU A 51 7.27 2.76 46.42
CA GLU A 51 6.16 3.69 46.24
C GLU A 51 5.39 3.35 44.96
N ASP A 52 4.20 3.95 44.82
CA ASP A 52 3.38 3.80 43.62
C ASP A 52 4.07 4.42 42.41
N PHE A 53 3.87 3.80 41.24
CA PHE A 53 4.40 4.26 39.97
C PHE A 53 3.25 4.78 39.09
N THR A 54 3.37 6.03 38.63
CA THR A 54 2.42 6.63 37.69
C THR A 54 3.07 6.84 36.34
N TYR A 55 2.30 6.63 35.27
CA TYR A 55 2.71 6.85 33.89
C TYR A 55 1.52 7.39 33.10
N SER A 56 1.81 8.09 32.01
CA SER A 56 0.80 8.57 31.06
C SER A 56 1.00 7.86 29.73
N VAL A 57 -0.12 7.61 29.03
CA VAL A 57 -0.09 7.02 27.69
C VAL A 57 -0.84 7.95 26.75
N GLU A 58 -0.13 8.45 25.75
CA GLU A 58 -0.66 9.36 24.74
C GLU A 58 -0.94 8.58 23.46
N PHE A 59 -2.14 8.72 22.93
CA PHE A 59 -2.55 8.07 21.69
C PHE A 59 -3.73 8.82 21.07
N GLU A 60 -3.87 8.68 19.76
CA GLU A 60 -5.01 9.20 19.03
C GLU A 60 -6.12 8.14 19.00
N VAL A 61 -7.38 8.57 19.05
CA VAL A 61 -8.55 7.70 18.89
C VAL A 61 -9.16 7.88 17.51
N TYR A 62 -9.74 6.81 16.97
CA TYR A 62 -10.52 6.96 15.74
C TYR A 62 -11.63 8.00 15.93
N PRO A 63 -11.78 8.95 14.99
CA PRO A 63 -12.90 9.87 15.06
C PRO A 63 -14.20 9.11 14.85
N GLU A 64 -15.29 9.61 15.44
CA GLU A 64 -16.62 9.17 15.08
C GLU A 64 -16.96 9.74 13.70
N VAL A 65 -17.05 8.86 12.71
CA VAL A 65 -17.42 9.24 11.34
C VAL A 65 -18.93 9.08 11.18
N GLU A 66 -19.64 10.18 10.98
CA GLU A 66 -21.03 10.17 10.55
C GLU A 66 -21.10 10.11 9.03
N LEU A 67 -21.65 9.01 8.49
CA LEU A 67 -21.90 8.91 7.07
C LEU A 67 -23.16 9.72 6.73
N GLN A 68 -23.00 10.76 5.92
CA GLN A 68 -24.09 11.59 5.41
C GLN A 68 -24.07 11.59 3.88
N GLY A 69 -25.25 11.58 3.25
CA GLY A 69 -25.38 11.73 1.80
C GLY A 69 -25.11 10.47 0.99
N LEU A 70 -25.17 9.27 1.60
CA LEU A 70 -25.12 8.00 0.87
C LEU A 70 -26.29 7.86 -0.11
N GLU A 71 -27.44 8.46 0.21
CA GLU A 71 -28.63 8.50 -0.64
C GLU A 71 -28.45 9.37 -1.88
N ALA A 72 -27.47 10.30 -1.87
CA ALA A 72 -27.15 11.16 -3.00
C ALA A 72 -26.11 10.54 -3.95
N ILE A 73 -25.56 9.36 -3.61
CA ILE A 73 -24.60 8.66 -4.47
C ILE A 73 -25.39 7.85 -5.49
N GLU A 74 -25.46 8.37 -6.71
CA GLU A 74 -26.01 7.64 -7.85
C GLU A 74 -24.92 6.75 -8.47
N VAL A 75 -25.20 5.46 -8.58
CA VAL A 75 -24.32 4.49 -9.26
C VAL A 75 -25.01 4.05 -10.53
N GLU A 76 -24.43 4.42 -11.68
CA GLU A 76 -24.85 3.88 -12.96
C GLU A 76 -24.34 2.44 -13.10
N LYS A 77 -25.27 1.50 -13.34
CA LYS A 77 -24.91 0.13 -13.69
C LYS A 77 -24.92 0.01 -15.21
N PRO A 78 -23.74 0.05 -15.89
CA PRO A 78 -23.70 -0.15 -17.33
C PRO A 78 -24.21 -1.56 -17.66
N ILE A 79 -25.19 -1.63 -18.55
CA ILE A 79 -25.62 -2.89 -19.16
C ILE A 79 -24.84 -3.01 -20.46
N VAL A 80 -23.90 -3.95 -20.47
CA VAL A 80 -23.10 -4.28 -21.64
C VAL A 80 -23.40 -5.72 -22.05
N GLU A 81 -23.50 -5.95 -23.34
CA GLU A 81 -23.58 -7.28 -23.93
C GLU A 81 -22.33 -7.52 -24.79
N VAL A 82 -21.82 -8.75 -24.75
CA VAL A 82 -20.76 -9.16 -25.67
C VAL A 82 -21.45 -9.60 -26.95
N THR A 83 -21.21 -8.86 -28.03
CA THR A 83 -21.80 -9.15 -29.34
C THR A 83 -20.94 -10.16 -30.09
N ASP A 84 -21.51 -10.82 -31.11
CA ASP A 84 -20.73 -11.68 -32.00
C ASP A 84 -19.59 -10.91 -32.71
N ALA A 85 -19.76 -9.60 -32.94
CA ALA A 85 -18.72 -8.74 -33.51
C ALA A 85 -17.51 -8.57 -32.57
N ASP A 86 -17.73 -8.49 -31.25
CA ASP A 86 -16.64 -8.44 -30.26
C ASP A 86 -15.85 -9.75 -30.24
N VAL A 87 -16.57 -10.88 -30.39
CA VAL A 87 -15.97 -12.21 -30.49
C VAL A 87 -15.15 -12.34 -31.77
N ASP A 88 -15.71 -11.93 -32.92
CA ASP A 88 -15.01 -11.98 -34.20
C ASP A 88 -13.77 -11.07 -34.22
N GLY A 89 -13.86 -9.86 -33.64
CA GLY A 89 -12.73 -8.95 -33.51
C GLY A 89 -11.62 -9.51 -32.60
N MET A 90 -12.00 -10.17 -31.51
CA MET A 90 -11.03 -10.83 -30.64
C MET A 90 -10.38 -12.04 -31.33
N LEU A 91 -11.15 -12.83 -32.09
CA LEU A 91 -10.63 -13.95 -32.88
C LEU A 91 -9.66 -13.47 -33.97
N ASP A 92 -9.95 -12.35 -34.64
CA ASP A 92 -9.04 -11.76 -35.62
C ASP A 92 -7.74 -11.29 -34.96
N THR A 93 -7.84 -10.63 -33.81
CA THR A 93 -6.69 -10.21 -33.00
C THR A 93 -5.80 -11.40 -32.63
N LEU A 94 -6.39 -12.49 -32.15
CA LEU A 94 -5.65 -13.71 -31.81
C LEU A 94 -4.99 -14.36 -33.03
N ARG A 95 -5.66 -14.36 -34.19
CA ARG A 95 -5.09 -14.86 -35.45
C ARG A 95 -3.90 -14.01 -35.89
N LYS A 96 -4.00 -12.68 -35.81
CA LYS A 96 -2.91 -11.75 -36.13
C LYS A 96 -1.71 -11.95 -35.21
N GLN A 97 -1.93 -12.17 -33.91
CA GLN A 97 -0.84 -12.43 -32.96
C GLN A 97 -0.06 -13.72 -33.25
N GLN A 98 -0.72 -14.74 -33.81
CA GLN A 98 -0.08 -16.00 -34.21
C GLN A 98 0.35 -16.03 -35.68
N ALA A 99 0.15 -14.94 -36.42
CA ALA A 99 0.50 -14.87 -37.83
C ALA A 99 2.03 -14.83 -38.01
N THR A 100 2.49 -15.40 -39.12
CA THR A 100 3.87 -15.31 -39.56
C THR A 100 4.01 -14.19 -40.60
N TRP A 101 5.06 -13.38 -40.45
CA TRP A 101 5.38 -12.35 -41.43
C TRP A 101 5.90 -12.98 -42.70
N LYS A 102 5.42 -12.49 -43.85
CA LYS A 102 5.90 -12.88 -45.17
C LYS A 102 6.42 -11.65 -45.88
N GLU A 103 7.57 -11.78 -46.51
CA GLU A 103 8.15 -10.73 -47.34
C GLU A 103 7.20 -10.39 -48.50
N LYS A 104 6.99 -9.10 -48.71
CA LYS A 104 6.09 -8.52 -49.71
C LYS A 104 6.84 -7.40 -50.43
N ASP A 105 6.80 -7.41 -51.75
CA ASP A 105 7.23 -6.30 -52.58
C ASP A 105 6.02 -5.40 -52.90
N GLY A 106 6.14 -4.09 -52.66
CA GLY A 106 5.10 -3.11 -52.99
C GLY A 106 5.00 -1.97 -52.00
N ALA A 107 3.90 -1.21 -52.08
CA ALA A 107 3.61 -0.16 -51.11
C ALA A 107 3.35 -0.76 -49.72
N VAL A 108 3.92 -0.13 -48.70
CA VAL A 108 3.69 -0.45 -47.28
C VAL A 108 2.26 -0.08 -46.90
N GLU A 109 1.57 -0.99 -46.24
CA GLU A 109 0.22 -0.80 -45.69
C GLU A 109 0.27 -0.62 -44.16
N ALA A 110 -0.84 -0.16 -43.55
CA ALA A 110 -0.89 0.22 -42.13
C ALA A 110 -0.56 -0.91 -41.15
N GLU A 111 -0.75 -2.18 -41.54
CA GLU A 111 -0.49 -3.37 -40.70
C GLU A 111 0.79 -4.12 -41.11
N ASP A 112 1.60 -3.57 -42.02
CA ASP A 112 2.85 -4.20 -42.47
C ASP A 112 3.95 -4.04 -41.41
N ARG A 113 4.78 -5.08 -41.26
CA ARG A 113 5.99 -5.01 -40.45
C ARG A 113 7.16 -4.54 -41.31
N VAL A 114 7.77 -3.45 -40.89
CA VAL A 114 8.95 -2.85 -41.52
C VAL A 114 10.14 -2.91 -40.58
N THR A 115 11.32 -3.17 -41.13
CA THR A 115 12.60 -2.98 -40.44
C THR A 115 13.18 -1.68 -40.97
N ILE A 116 13.35 -0.69 -40.09
CA ILE A 116 13.80 0.66 -40.45
C ILE A 116 14.95 1.05 -39.53
N ASP A 117 16.05 1.50 -40.13
CA ASP A 117 17.12 2.20 -39.44
C ASP A 117 16.78 3.71 -39.46
N PHE A 118 16.78 4.36 -38.31
CA PHE A 118 16.39 5.77 -38.21
C PHE A 118 17.28 6.57 -37.26
N THR A 119 17.44 7.85 -37.59
CA THR A 119 18.10 8.87 -36.76
C THR A 119 17.14 10.05 -36.59
N GLY A 120 16.71 10.29 -35.36
CA GLY A 120 15.79 11.37 -34.97
C GLY A 120 16.55 12.65 -34.64
N SER A 121 16.10 13.78 -35.20
CA SER A 121 16.63 15.11 -34.91
C SER A 121 15.51 16.09 -34.54
N VAL A 122 15.81 17.02 -33.63
CA VAL A 122 14.95 18.16 -33.28
C VAL A 122 15.75 19.42 -33.54
N ASP A 123 15.23 20.31 -34.39
CA ASP A 123 15.90 21.56 -34.78
C ASP A 123 17.33 21.36 -35.35
N GLY A 124 17.61 20.18 -35.90
CA GLY A 124 18.90 19.82 -36.48
C GLY A 124 19.91 19.22 -35.49
N GLU A 125 19.54 19.05 -34.22
CA GLU A 125 20.34 18.34 -33.22
C GLU A 125 19.76 16.95 -32.95
N GLU A 126 20.63 15.94 -32.97
CA GLU A 126 20.30 14.58 -32.56
C GLU A 126 20.12 14.53 -31.05
N PHE A 127 19.17 13.73 -30.57
CA PHE A 127 18.87 13.60 -29.16
C PHE A 127 19.07 12.16 -28.67
N GLU A 128 19.36 12.02 -27.38
CA GLU A 128 19.59 10.71 -26.76
C GLU A 128 18.32 9.84 -26.80
N GLY A 129 18.45 8.61 -27.31
CA GLY A 129 17.32 7.70 -27.54
C GLY A 129 16.61 7.86 -28.90
N GLY A 130 17.12 8.76 -29.76
CA GLY A 130 16.60 9.00 -31.12
C GLY A 130 17.24 8.17 -32.23
N GLU A 131 18.12 7.21 -31.92
CA GLU A 131 18.81 6.38 -32.92
C GLU A 131 18.49 4.89 -32.73
N SER A 132 18.23 4.20 -33.85
CA SER A 132 18.15 2.74 -33.91
C SER A 132 19.12 2.21 -34.97
N VAL A 133 19.98 1.28 -34.57
CA VAL A 133 20.94 0.53 -35.41
C VAL A 133 20.47 -0.91 -35.56
#